data_AF-A0A9N7H2W2-F1
#
_entry.id   AF-A0A9N7H2W2-F1
#
_cell.length_a   1.000
_cell.length_b   1.000
_cell.length_c   1.000
_cell.angle_alpha   90.00
_cell.angle_beta   90.00
_cell.angle_gamma   90.00
#
_symmetry.space_group_name_H-M   'P 1'
#
loop_
_entity.id
_entity.type
_entity.pdbx_description
1 polymer ?
#
loop_
_entity_poly.entity_id
_entity_poly.type
_entity_poly.pdbx_seq_one_letter_code
_entity_poly.pdbx_strand_id
1 'polypeptide(L)'
;MMTIMNEDYRDGFVDYLITHSLLETAKKYKMSESSVVNYKNRWFTKKDHEDFKKLRKDKRQEEFMKLYYEGFSQMEIAKNMNVTRSVVTYYKQKYIDAK
;
A
#
# COMPACT_ATOMS: atom_id res chain seq x y z
N MET A 1 11.30 6.75 27.62
CA MET A 1 9.93 7.29 27.49
C MET A 1 9.29 6.60 26.29
N MET A 2 8.41 5.62 26.52
CA MET A 2 7.72 4.92 25.43
C MET A 2 6.38 5.65 25.25
N THR A 3 6.30 6.51 24.24
CA THR A 3 5.09 7.28 23.93
C THR A 3 3.99 6.30 23.55
N ILE A 4 2.98 6.17 24.41
CA ILE A 4 1.74 5.46 24.09
C ILE A 4 1.05 6.33 23.04
N MET A 5 1.16 5.94 21.76
CA MET A 5 0.49 6.62 20.67
C MET A 5 -0.98 6.14 20.65
N ASN A 6 -1.92 7.09 20.69
CA ASN A 6 -3.38 6.85 20.72
C ASN A 6 -3.88 5.99 19.53
N GLU A 7 -5.06 5.38 19.68
CA GLU A 7 -5.69 4.52 18.65
C GLU A 7 -5.82 5.21 17.28
N ASP A 8 -6.15 6.50 17.23
CA ASP A 8 -6.19 7.28 15.98
C ASP A 8 -4.84 7.34 15.25
N TYR A 9 -3.75 7.34 16.02
CA TYR A 9 -2.38 7.35 15.49
C TYR A 9 -1.99 5.99 14.92
N ARG A 10 -2.57 4.91 15.45
CA ARG A 10 -2.41 3.55 14.94
C ARG A 10 -3.07 3.46 13.57
N ASP A 11 -4.32 3.85 13.42
CA ASP A 11 -5.05 3.73 12.15
C ASP A 11 -4.39 4.54 11.03
N GLY A 12 -3.93 5.77 11.31
CA GLY A 12 -3.20 6.57 10.34
C GLY A 12 -1.84 5.98 9.95
N PHE A 13 -1.11 5.37 10.90
CA PHE A 13 0.15 4.68 10.62
C PHE A 13 -0.06 3.44 9.75
N VAL A 14 -1.08 2.66 10.10
CA VAL A 14 -1.46 1.44 9.43
C VAL A 14 -1.91 1.71 7.99
N ASP A 15 -2.75 2.72 7.78
CA ASP A 15 -3.23 3.09 6.45
C ASP A 15 -2.11 3.61 5.55
N TYR A 16 -1.18 4.36 6.13
CA TYR A 16 -0.01 4.84 5.41
C TYR A 16 0.95 3.69 5.04
N LEU A 17 1.15 2.72 5.94
CA LEU A 17 1.96 1.53 5.69
C LEU A 17 1.38 0.62 4.59
N ILE A 18 0.05 0.59 4.43
CA ILE A 18 -0.61 -0.17 3.35
C ILE A 18 -0.26 0.43 1.99
N THR A 19 -0.25 1.75 1.92
CA THR A 19 -0.18 2.51 0.67
C THR A 19 1.24 2.88 0.27
N HIS A 20 2.17 2.95 1.22
CA HIS A 20 3.55 3.41 1.01
C HIS A 20 4.59 2.35 1.36
N SER A 21 5.83 2.58 0.93
CA SER A 21 6.96 1.74 1.32
C SER A 21 7.33 1.89 2.81
N LEU A 22 8.10 0.92 3.32
CA LEU A 22 8.66 0.99 4.67
C LEU A 22 9.51 2.25 4.85
N LEU A 23 10.30 2.60 3.83
CA LEU A 23 11.15 3.78 3.81
C LEU A 23 10.34 5.08 3.89
N GLU A 24 9.26 5.20 3.13
CA GLU A 24 8.39 6.38 3.18
C GLU A 24 7.69 6.51 4.53
N THR A 25 7.23 5.39 5.09
CA THR A 25 6.62 5.36 6.42
C THR A 25 7.63 5.76 7.50
N ALA A 26 8.84 5.21 7.43
CA ALA A 26 9.95 5.55 8.32
C ALA A 26 10.25 7.06 8.27
N LYS A 27 10.32 7.66 7.07
CA LYS A 27 10.53 9.10 6.89
C LYS A 27 9.38 9.93 7.47
N LYS A 28 8.12 9.61 7.15
CA LYS A 28 6.95 10.36 7.62
C LYS A 28 6.87 10.39 9.14
N TYR A 29 7.10 9.25 9.78
CA TYR A 29 7.01 9.11 11.23
C TYR A 29 8.34 9.32 11.96
N LYS A 30 9.39 9.78 11.25
CA LYS A 30 10.72 10.08 11.80
C LYS A 30 11.29 8.92 12.63
N MET A 31 11.15 7.70 12.12
CA MET A 31 11.64 6.48 12.77
C MET A 31 12.48 5.63 11.81
N SER A 32 13.18 4.63 12.34
CA SER A 32 13.94 3.69 11.51
C SER A 32 13.00 2.69 10.79
N GLU A 33 13.41 2.15 9.64
CA GLU A 33 12.67 1.07 8.97
C GLU A 33 12.49 -0.15 9.88
N SER A 34 13.51 -0.46 10.70
CA SER A 34 13.44 -1.53 11.70
C SER A 34 12.35 -1.26 12.75
N SER A 35 12.17 0.00 13.16
CA SER A 35 11.09 0.41 14.06
C SER A 35 9.72 0.22 13.41
N VAL A 36 9.58 0.54 12.10
CA VAL A 36 8.35 0.31 11.34
C VAL A 36 8.02 -1.18 11.26
N VAL A 37 9.01 -2.03 10.99
CA VAL A 37 8.84 -3.49 10.94
C VAL A 37 8.48 -4.05 12.31
N ASN A 38 9.14 -3.61 13.36
CA ASN A 38 8.80 -4.02 14.73
C ASN A 38 7.39 -3.57 15.11
N TYR A 39 6.97 -2.36 14.73
CA TYR A 39 5.60 -1.91 14.91
C TYR A 39 4.61 -2.81 14.17
N LYS A 40 4.86 -3.06 12.88
CA LYS A 40 4.06 -3.98 12.08
C LYS A 40 3.93 -5.34 12.79
N ASN A 41 5.05 -5.96 13.17
CA ASN A 41 5.03 -7.30 13.75
C ASN A 41 4.43 -7.36 15.17
N ARG A 42 4.49 -6.26 15.94
CA ARG A 42 3.95 -6.19 17.30
C ARG A 42 2.43 -6.03 17.32
N TRP A 43 1.89 -5.34 16.33
CA TRP A 43 0.48 -4.94 16.29
C TRP A 43 -0.37 -5.71 15.29
N PHE A 44 0.24 -6.58 14.48
CA PHE A 44 -0.45 -7.48 13.56
C PHE A 44 -0.22 -8.94 13.94
N THR A 45 -1.33 -9.64 14.16
CA THR A 45 -1.35 -11.09 14.20
C THR A 45 -1.12 -11.68 12.81
N LYS A 46 -0.85 -12.98 12.70
CA LYS A 46 -0.75 -13.67 11.39
C LYS A 46 -2.00 -13.46 10.52
N LYS A 47 -3.18 -13.39 11.13
CA LYS A 47 -4.45 -13.11 10.44
C LYS A 47 -4.47 -11.68 9.90
N ASP A 48 -4.08 -10.71 10.73
CA ASP A 48 -4.00 -9.32 10.30
C ASP A 48 -3.06 -9.19 9.09
N HIS A 49 -1.91 -9.88 9.07
CA HIS A 49 -1.00 -9.85 7.92
C HIS A 49 -1.64 -10.30 6.59
N GLU A 50 -2.56 -11.26 6.61
CA GLU A 50 -3.31 -11.66 5.41
C GLU A 50 -4.32 -10.59 4.99
N ASP A 51 -5.02 -10.01 5.96
CA ASP A 51 -5.94 -8.89 5.75
C ASP A 51 -5.19 -7.66 5.20
N PHE A 52 -3.98 -7.37 5.68
CA PHE A 52 -3.09 -6.34 5.13
C PHE A 52 -2.74 -6.58 3.67
N LYS A 53 -2.38 -7.82 3.35
CA LYS A 53 -2.00 -8.20 1.99
C LYS A 53 -3.21 -8.06 1.05
N LYS A 54 -4.39 -8.42 1.53
CA LYS A 54 -5.66 -8.27 0.81
C LYS A 54 -6.01 -6.79 0.62
N LEU A 55 -6.04 -5.98 1.68
CA LEU A 55 -6.29 -4.54 1.62
C LEU A 55 -5.34 -3.81 0.67
N ARG A 56 -4.04 -4.13 0.72
CA ARG A 56 -3.05 -3.54 -0.19
C ARG A 56 -3.25 -3.94 -1.65
N LYS A 57 -3.75 -5.15 -1.89
CA LYS A 57 -4.09 -5.62 -3.23
C LYS A 57 -5.36 -4.91 -3.73
N ASP A 58 -6.37 -4.80 -2.89
CA ASP A 58 -7.66 -4.18 -3.22
C ASP A 58 -7.48 -2.68 -3.50
N LYS A 59 -6.75 -1.94 -2.65
CA LYS A 59 -6.41 -0.52 -2.90
C LYS A 59 -5.64 -0.32 -4.21
N ARG A 60 -4.63 -1.16 -4.49
CA ARG A 60 -3.88 -1.06 -5.76
C ARG A 60 -4.74 -1.39 -6.98
N GLN A 61 -5.68 -2.31 -6.83
CA GLN A 61 -6.65 -2.60 -7.88
C GLN A 61 -7.58 -1.40 -8.11
N GLU A 62 -8.15 -0.81 -7.06
CA GLU A 62 -9.01 0.38 -7.16
C GLU A 62 -8.28 1.55 -7.83
N GLU A 63 -7.04 1.83 -7.43
CA GLU A 63 -6.21 2.87 -8.02
C GLU A 63 -5.94 2.62 -9.51
N PHE A 64 -5.60 1.37 -9.88
CA PHE A 64 -5.46 0.99 -11.28
C PHE A 64 -6.74 1.22 -12.08
N MET A 65 -7.88 0.75 -11.58
CA MET A 65 -9.18 0.87 -12.27
C MET A 65 -9.57 2.33 -12.45
N LYS A 66 -9.36 3.16 -11.41
CA LYS A 66 -9.63 4.59 -11.47
C LYS A 66 -8.83 5.25 -12.60
N LEU A 67 -7.50 5.08 -12.62
CA LEU A 67 -6.65 5.68 -13.64
C LEU A 67 -6.95 5.14 -15.04
N TYR A 68 -7.28 3.85 -15.16
CA TYR A 68 -7.68 3.25 -16.43
C TYR A 68 -8.97 3.87 -16.98
N TYR A 69 -10.00 4.04 -16.14
CA TYR A 69 -11.27 4.65 -16.54
C TYR A 69 -11.18 6.16 -16.77
N GLU A 70 -10.24 6.84 -16.12
CA GLU A 70 -9.89 8.24 -16.41
C GLU A 70 -9.16 8.39 -17.77
N GLY A 71 -8.80 7.29 -18.43
CA GLY A 71 -8.21 7.29 -19.77
C GLY A 71 -6.69 7.42 -19.80
N PHE A 72 -6.01 7.28 -18.66
CA PHE A 72 -4.55 7.31 -18.60
C PHE A 72 -3.93 6.15 -19.39
N SER A 73 -2.83 6.42 -20.07
CA SER A 73 -2.04 5.39 -20.74
C SER A 73 -1.35 4.48 -19.73
N GLN A 74 -0.99 3.26 -20.15
CA GLN A 74 -0.28 2.31 -19.28
C GLN A 74 1.01 2.88 -18.68
N MET A 75 1.70 3.76 -19.42
CA MET A 75 2.95 4.37 -18.96
C MET A 75 2.70 5.47 -17.93
N GLU A 76 1.59 6.19 -18.03
CA GLU A 76 1.18 7.17 -17.02
C GLU A 76 0.66 6.47 -15.77
N ILE A 77 -0.12 5.40 -15.92
CA ILE A 77 -0.55 4.57 -14.79
C ILE A 77 0.66 4.01 -14.03
N ALA A 78 1.65 3.48 -14.76
CA ALA A 78 2.87 2.95 -14.16
C ALA A 78 3.62 4.01 -13.33
N LYS A 79 3.71 5.24 -13.85
CA LYS A 79 4.34 6.36 -13.14
C LYS A 79 3.55 6.77 -11.91
N ASN A 80 2.23 6.93 -12.02
CA ASN A 80 1.37 7.36 -10.92
C ASN A 80 1.38 6.34 -9.77
N MET A 81 1.30 5.05 -10.10
CA MET A 81 1.33 3.97 -9.11
C MET A 81 2.75 3.61 -8.65
N ASN A 82 3.79 4.24 -9.20
CA ASN A 82 5.20 3.91 -8.97
C ASN A 82 5.52 2.41 -9.15
N VAL A 83 5.03 1.83 -10.25
CA VAL A 83 5.24 0.41 -10.61
C VAL A 83 5.84 0.29 -12.01
N THR A 84 6.31 -0.91 -12.35
CA THR A 84 6.78 -1.18 -13.71
C THR A 84 5.61 -1.31 -14.67
N ARG A 85 5.85 -1.02 -15.96
CA ARG A 85 4.86 -1.21 -17.01
C ARG A 85 4.31 -2.64 -17.04
N SER A 86 5.14 -3.65 -16.78
CA SER A 86 4.74 -5.05 -16.72
C SER A 86 3.65 -5.32 -15.66
N VAL A 87 3.71 -4.63 -14.52
CA VAL A 87 2.68 -4.73 -13.48
C VAL A 87 1.34 -4.17 -13.98
N VAL A 88 1.37 -3.05 -14.71
CA VAL A 88 0.16 -2.46 -15.31
C VAL A 88 -0.43 -3.38 -16.37
N THR A 89 0.41 -4.00 -17.22
CA THR A 89 -0.04 -5.00 -18.20
C THR A 89 -0.71 -6.19 -17.50
N TYR A 90 -0.13 -6.69 -16.42
CA TYR A 90 -0.73 -7.76 -15.61
C TYR A 90 -2.10 -7.36 -15.06
N TYR A 91 -2.24 -6.14 -14.52
CA TYR A 91 -3.53 -5.66 -14.01
C TYR A 91 -4.58 -5.52 -15.11
N LYS A 92 -4.19 -5.02 -16.29
CA LYS A 92 -5.10 -4.94 -17.44
C LYS A 92 -5.61 -6.33 -17.83
N GLN A 93 -4.71 -7.30 -18.01
CA GLN A 93 -5.08 -8.68 -18.36
C GLN A 93 -6.02 -9.29 -17.33
N LYS A 94 -5.74 -9.04 -16.04
CA LYS A 94 -6.50 -9.64 -14.94
C LYS A 94 -7.88 -9.04 -14.71
N TYR A 95 -8.03 -7.74 -14.88
CA TYR A 95 -9.24 -7.02 -14.43
C TYR A 95 -10.08 -6.44 -15.57
N ILE A 96 -9.47 -6.23 -16.75
CA ILE A 96 -10.13 -5.70 -17.93
C ILE A 96 -10.35 -6.83 -18.94
N ASP A 97 -9.28 -7.52 -19.33
CA ASP A 97 -9.34 -8.50 -20.42
C ASP A 97 -9.94 -9.85 -20.00
N ALA A 98 -10.10 -10.09 -18.69
CA ALA A 98 -10.71 -11.29 -18.12
C ALA A 98 -12.25 -11.21 -17.97
N LYS A 99 -12.87 -10.10 -18.40
CA LYS A 99 -14.33 -9.90 -18.45
C LYS A 99 -14.85 -10.13 -19.87
#